data_AF-A0A6M3IGS5-F1
#
_entry.id   AF-A0A6M3IGS5-F1
#
_cell.length_a   1.000
_cell.length_b   1.000
_cell.length_c   1.000
_cell.angle_alpha   90.00
_cell.angle_beta   90.00
_cell.angle_gamma   90.00
#
_symmetry.space_group_name_H-M   'P 1'
#
loop_
_entity.id
_entity.type
_entity.pdbx_description
1 polymer ?
#
loop_
_entity_poly.entity_id
_entity_poly.type
_entity_poly.pdbx_seq_one_letter_code
_entity_poly.pdbx_strand_id
1 'polypeptide(L)'
;MTEIRYPYGGKPTWEHTAIGLHLKPAEHHTDWLGDAETRAYELGVLKRIRAGWATMMTGGDSAIEVIAGKEAVRWLLDEQIVPIFRDSTGKLPYPYPNIKFVEKLVPIYAEYGLRPLVIPWNEPGDDREWAGGEVPPDWKERFLPLWIDAAKQITNAGANVAFPDPLSEWQWWFERFPADIMQMFRDGRAVVAAHLYGKNRPVNYPYDDVSQNGTPLTEAEWRAALGNFWDVPGYREVTLEYMNQQRRELAWLGKTFHDDATCFGAWRNIYYAAEQAWGFRPVMCMTEGGWTPKDIPGSGPNNDYRWPVTTPAAIRDHTRQVLETQSEHGMFALTFWICYGWSYDGWYRNPLAGIHYDCFEYPRCYEQPVIHSLEDAPILPGPTPGENLWGEVRAEFEALRALIAES
;
A
#
# COMPACT_ATOMS: atom_id res chain seq x y z
N MET A 1 -1.55 -7.70 37.73
CA MET A 1 -1.86 -7.35 36.34
C MET A 1 -0.80 -6.37 35.89
N THR A 2 0.22 -6.89 35.22
CA THR A 2 1.39 -6.15 34.75
C THR A 2 1.00 -5.41 33.48
N GLU A 3 1.07 -4.09 33.52
CA GLU A 3 0.80 -3.18 32.40
C GLU A 3 1.81 -3.46 31.27
N ILE A 4 1.37 -4.07 30.17
CA ILE A 4 2.21 -4.23 28.97
C ILE A 4 2.38 -2.84 28.37
N ARG A 5 3.51 -2.21 28.67
CA ARG A 5 3.96 -0.98 28.01
C ARG A 5 4.64 -1.38 26.71
N TYR A 6 4.06 -0.98 25.59
CA TYR A 6 4.81 -0.89 24.33
C TYR A 6 6.04 0.00 24.55
N PRO A 7 7.12 -0.13 23.77
CA PRO A 7 8.34 0.68 23.89
C PRO A 7 8.10 2.20 23.83
N TYR A 8 6.87 2.64 23.52
CA TYR A 8 6.44 4.04 23.46
C TYR A 8 5.37 4.44 24.50
N GLY A 9 5.09 3.63 25.52
CA GLY A 9 4.40 4.09 26.74
C GLY A 9 3.01 4.73 26.55
N GLY A 10 2.06 4.05 25.92
CA GLY A 10 0.68 4.51 25.79
C GLY A 10 -0.27 3.43 25.25
N LYS A 11 -1.59 3.70 25.32
CA LYS A 11 -2.59 2.97 24.52
C LYS A 11 -2.21 3.11 23.04
N PRO A 12 -2.55 2.16 22.15
CA PRO A 12 -2.38 2.34 20.72
C PRO A 12 -3.31 3.48 20.31
N THR A 13 -2.74 4.67 20.23
CA THR A 13 -3.31 5.83 19.57
C THR A 13 -2.67 5.84 18.17
N TRP A 14 -3.38 6.37 17.18
CA TRP A 14 -2.97 6.48 15.78
C TRP A 14 -1.73 7.40 15.56
N GLU A 15 -0.92 7.60 16.60
CA GLU A 15 0.12 8.64 16.74
C GLU A 15 1.51 8.10 16.42
N HIS A 16 1.64 6.82 16.10
CA HIS A 16 2.87 6.19 15.64
C HIS A 16 2.65 5.57 14.26
N THR A 17 2.94 6.34 13.21
CA THR A 17 3.14 5.74 11.89
C THR A 17 4.38 4.89 11.94
N ALA A 18 4.21 3.60 11.62
CA ALA A 18 5.30 2.65 11.56
C ALA A 18 5.39 2.05 10.17
N ILE A 19 6.63 1.68 9.80
CA ILE A 19 6.89 0.85 8.64
C ILE A 19 6.03 -0.41 8.77
N GLY A 20 5.42 -0.79 7.66
CA GLY A 20 4.81 -2.10 7.54
C GLY A 20 5.32 -2.84 6.33
N LEU A 21 5.03 -4.14 6.27
CA LEU A 21 5.24 -4.95 5.08
C LEU A 21 3.93 -5.56 4.63
N HIS A 22 3.68 -5.57 3.32
CA HIS A 22 2.70 -6.49 2.78
C HIS A 22 3.35 -7.87 2.76
N LEU A 23 2.82 -8.79 3.57
CA LEU A 23 3.30 -10.17 3.65
C LEU A 23 2.96 -10.93 2.37
N LYS A 24 3.37 -12.18 2.25
CA LYS A 24 3.18 -13.01 1.04
C LYS A 24 1.75 -12.90 0.49
N PRO A 25 1.55 -12.92 -0.85
CA PRO A 25 0.23 -12.98 -1.48
C PRO A 25 -0.40 -14.37 -1.30
N ALA A 26 -0.34 -14.92 -0.10
CA ALA A 26 -0.73 -16.26 0.23
C ALA A 26 -1.84 -16.19 1.28
N GLU A 27 -2.95 -16.81 0.94
CA GLU A 27 -4.12 -16.94 1.82
C GLU A 27 -3.85 -17.86 3.00
N HIS A 28 -2.77 -18.63 3.00
CA HIS A 28 -2.39 -19.57 4.06
C HIS A 28 -0.97 -19.29 4.54
N HIS A 29 -0.69 -19.60 5.80
CA HIS A 29 0.53 -19.11 6.47
C HIS A 29 1.53 -20.20 6.85
N THR A 30 1.23 -21.46 6.56
CA THR A 30 2.09 -22.61 6.88
C THR A 30 3.46 -22.50 6.19
N ASP A 31 3.53 -21.93 5.00
CA ASP A 31 4.77 -21.83 4.22
C ASP A 31 5.82 -20.91 4.84
N TRP A 32 5.42 -20.00 5.74
CA TRP A 32 6.34 -19.06 6.40
C TRP A 32 6.32 -19.17 7.93
N LEU A 33 5.29 -19.81 8.50
CA LEU A 33 5.19 -20.07 9.94
C LEU A 33 5.36 -21.54 10.32
N GLY A 34 5.29 -22.49 9.39
CA GLY A 34 5.31 -23.92 9.71
C GLY A 34 6.69 -24.41 10.12
N ASP A 35 7.69 -24.11 9.30
CA ASP A 35 9.09 -24.44 9.57
C ASP A 35 9.74 -23.46 10.56
N ALA A 36 10.56 -23.97 11.48
CA ALA A 36 11.14 -23.17 12.55
C ALA A 36 12.23 -22.20 12.07
N GLU A 37 13.05 -22.61 11.10
CA GLU A 37 14.12 -21.78 10.55
C GLU A 37 13.53 -20.65 9.69
N THR A 38 12.59 -21.00 8.81
CA THR A 38 11.84 -20.05 7.97
C THR A 38 11.10 -19.05 8.85
N ARG A 39 10.33 -19.50 9.84
CA ARG A 39 9.61 -18.62 10.77
C ARG A 39 10.53 -17.67 11.51
N ALA A 40 11.66 -18.16 12.03
CA ALA A 40 12.64 -17.34 12.73
C ALA A 40 13.26 -16.28 11.81
N TYR A 41 13.54 -16.64 10.56
CA TYR A 41 14.04 -15.71 9.55
C TYR A 41 13.02 -14.61 9.23
N GLU A 42 11.78 -15.00 8.88
CA GLU A 42 10.71 -14.09 8.45
C GLU A 42 10.34 -13.08 9.55
N LEU A 43 10.16 -13.55 10.79
CA LEU A 43 9.95 -12.68 11.95
C LEU A 43 11.20 -11.85 12.28
N GLY A 44 12.39 -12.43 12.08
CA GLY A 44 13.66 -11.73 12.25
C GLY A 44 13.78 -10.52 11.34
N VAL A 45 13.43 -10.65 10.06
CA VAL A 45 13.42 -9.54 9.10
C VAL A 45 12.49 -8.42 9.57
N LEU A 46 11.24 -8.75 9.90
CA LEU A 46 10.24 -7.79 10.39
C LEU A 46 10.74 -7.00 11.61
N LYS A 47 11.44 -7.67 12.54
CA LYS A 47 12.03 -7.03 13.72
C LYS A 47 13.20 -6.13 13.39
N ARG A 48 14.08 -6.53 12.45
CA ARG A 48 15.26 -5.72 12.08
C ARG A 48 14.87 -4.42 11.38
N ILE A 49 13.85 -4.46 10.53
CA ILE A 49 13.25 -3.26 9.93
C ILE A 49 12.30 -2.52 10.87
N ARG A 50 12.10 -3.04 12.09
CA ARG A 50 11.26 -2.46 13.13
C ARG A 50 9.81 -2.23 12.64
N ALA A 51 9.28 -3.20 11.91
CA ALA A 51 7.91 -3.16 11.42
C ALA A 51 6.94 -3.04 12.61
N GLY A 52 6.00 -2.10 12.52
CA GLY A 52 4.87 -2.00 13.44
C GLY A 52 3.58 -2.59 12.85
N TRP A 53 3.53 -2.74 11.52
CA TRP A 53 2.36 -3.22 10.79
C TRP A 53 2.72 -4.33 9.81
N ALA A 54 1.74 -5.18 9.51
CA ALA A 54 1.86 -6.16 8.45
C ALA A 54 0.53 -6.36 7.72
N THR A 55 0.47 -6.17 6.41
CA THR A 55 -0.72 -6.57 5.64
C THR A 55 -0.68 -8.07 5.42
N MET A 56 -1.70 -8.78 5.90
CA MET A 56 -1.81 -10.22 5.89
C MET A 56 -3.05 -10.61 5.11
N MET A 57 -2.87 -11.34 4.01
CA MET A 57 -3.99 -11.98 3.32
C MET A 57 -4.58 -13.07 4.19
N THR A 58 -5.89 -13.30 4.13
CA THR A 58 -6.50 -14.46 4.79
C THR A 58 -7.55 -15.08 3.89
N GLY A 59 -7.40 -16.39 3.65
CA GLY A 59 -8.46 -17.24 3.11
C GLY A 59 -9.22 -17.90 4.27
N GLY A 60 -10.46 -17.48 4.47
CA GLY A 60 -11.32 -17.93 5.56
C GLY A 60 -10.70 -17.67 6.94
N ASP A 61 -10.50 -18.74 7.70
CA ASP A 61 -9.97 -18.72 9.06
C ASP A 61 -8.43 -18.86 9.12
N SER A 62 -7.72 -18.77 7.99
CA SER A 62 -6.26 -19.02 7.93
C SER A 62 -5.42 -18.22 8.93
N ALA A 63 -5.76 -16.95 9.18
CA ALA A 63 -5.03 -16.11 10.12
C ALA A 63 -5.18 -16.52 11.59
N ILE A 64 -6.19 -17.35 11.92
CA ILE A 64 -6.40 -17.93 13.26
C ILE A 64 -6.10 -19.43 13.30
N GLU A 65 -5.60 -20.00 12.20
CA GLU A 65 -5.15 -21.39 12.18
C GLU A 65 -3.96 -21.57 13.13
N VAL A 66 -3.96 -22.68 13.89
CA VAL A 66 -2.87 -23.02 14.81
C VAL A 66 -1.71 -23.63 14.01
N ILE A 67 -0.63 -22.87 13.86
CA ILE A 67 0.57 -23.27 13.14
C ILE A 67 1.73 -23.34 14.13
N ALA A 68 2.40 -24.50 14.18
CA ALA A 68 3.47 -24.76 15.15
C ALA A 68 3.05 -24.47 16.62
N GLY A 69 1.80 -24.81 16.96
CA GLY A 69 1.26 -24.70 18.32
C GLY A 69 0.74 -23.32 18.73
N LYS A 70 0.64 -22.36 17.79
CA LYS A 70 0.13 -21.00 18.05
C LYS A 70 -0.68 -20.50 16.85
N GLU A 71 -1.77 -19.76 17.09
CA GLU A 71 -2.54 -19.10 16.02
C GLU A 71 -1.63 -18.21 15.18
N ALA A 72 -1.75 -18.26 13.85
CA ALA A 72 -0.87 -17.56 12.91
C ALA A 72 -0.70 -16.07 13.27
N VAL A 73 -1.81 -15.39 13.55
CA VAL A 73 -1.85 -14.00 13.99
C VAL A 73 -1.03 -13.69 15.25
N ARG A 74 -0.98 -14.61 16.22
CA ARG A 74 -0.27 -14.37 17.49
C ARG A 74 1.24 -14.35 17.30
N TRP A 75 1.78 -15.00 16.25
CA TRP A 75 3.21 -14.90 15.94
C TRP A 75 3.66 -13.45 15.67
N LEU A 76 2.79 -12.63 15.06
CA LEU A 76 3.06 -11.22 14.81
C LEU A 76 2.78 -10.36 16.06
N LEU A 77 1.65 -10.60 16.71
CA LEU A 77 1.25 -9.82 17.90
C LEU A 77 2.22 -9.98 19.08
N ASP A 78 2.76 -11.18 19.31
CA ASP A 78 3.79 -11.42 20.33
C ASP A 78 5.07 -10.60 20.08
N GLU A 79 5.35 -10.30 18.81
CA GLU A 79 6.47 -9.48 18.37
C GLU A 79 6.09 -8.00 18.22
N GLN A 80 4.91 -7.60 18.71
CA GLN A 80 4.39 -6.23 18.67
C GLN A 80 4.17 -5.68 17.24
N ILE A 81 3.98 -6.58 16.28
CA ILE A 81 3.61 -6.24 14.91
C ILE A 81 2.09 -6.41 14.80
N VAL A 82 1.39 -5.37 14.34
CA VAL A 82 -0.07 -5.38 14.24
C VAL A 82 -0.48 -5.77 12.81
N PRO A 83 -1.08 -6.95 12.61
CA PRO A 83 -1.58 -7.31 11.30
C PRO A 83 -2.83 -6.51 10.90
N ILE A 84 -2.89 -6.18 9.60
CA ILE A 84 -4.05 -5.67 8.86
C ILE A 84 -4.54 -6.83 7.98
N PHE A 85 -5.79 -7.24 8.14
CA PHE A 85 -6.29 -8.43 7.43
C PHE A 85 -6.99 -8.03 6.15
N ARG A 86 -6.47 -8.50 5.03
CA ARG A 86 -7.19 -8.50 3.77
C ARG A 86 -7.86 -9.85 3.58
N ASP A 87 -9.19 -9.86 3.59
CA ASP A 87 -9.95 -11.07 3.37
C ASP A 87 -10.20 -11.32 1.88
N SER A 88 -9.71 -12.46 1.37
CA SER A 88 -9.83 -12.87 -0.03
C SER A 88 -10.85 -14.00 -0.27
N THR A 89 -11.61 -14.40 0.76
CA THR A 89 -12.55 -15.55 0.71
C THR A 89 -13.76 -15.29 -0.18
N GLY A 90 -14.17 -14.03 -0.33
CA GLY A 90 -15.39 -13.63 -1.03
C GLY A 90 -15.14 -13.18 -2.46
N LYS A 91 -16.12 -13.42 -3.34
CA LYS A 91 -16.21 -12.79 -4.67
C LYS A 91 -17.39 -11.83 -4.73
N LEU A 92 -17.22 -10.73 -5.45
CA LEU A 92 -18.31 -9.81 -5.75
C LEU A 92 -19.26 -10.44 -6.79
N PRO A 93 -20.57 -10.16 -6.71
CA PRO A 93 -21.27 -9.26 -5.78
C PRO A 93 -21.90 -9.98 -4.58
N TYR A 94 -21.28 -11.06 -4.07
CA TYR A 94 -21.85 -11.77 -2.93
C TYR A 94 -21.62 -11.00 -1.61
N PRO A 95 -22.52 -11.13 -0.62
CA PRO A 95 -22.31 -10.56 0.71
C PRO A 95 -21.01 -11.04 1.37
N TYR A 96 -20.48 -10.24 2.30
CA TYR A 96 -19.25 -10.57 3.01
C TYR A 96 -19.39 -11.91 3.76
N PRO A 97 -18.62 -12.95 3.41
CA PRO A 97 -18.90 -14.29 3.89
C PRO A 97 -18.31 -14.58 5.28
N ASN A 98 -17.36 -13.78 5.76
CA ASN A 98 -16.42 -14.20 6.79
C ASN A 98 -16.55 -13.44 8.12
N ILE A 99 -17.78 -13.10 8.52
CA ILE A 99 -17.99 -12.44 9.82
C ILE A 99 -17.57 -13.32 11.01
N LYS A 100 -17.64 -14.65 10.87
CA LYS A 100 -17.22 -15.61 11.91
C LYS A 100 -15.72 -15.58 12.18
N PHE A 101 -14.90 -15.35 11.17
CA PHE A 101 -13.47 -15.10 11.36
C PHE A 101 -13.27 -13.85 12.24
N VAL A 102 -13.96 -12.75 11.94
CA VAL A 102 -13.85 -11.49 12.70
C VAL A 102 -14.27 -11.68 14.16
N GLU A 103 -15.39 -12.37 14.41
CA GLU A 103 -15.85 -12.68 15.77
C GLU A 103 -14.81 -13.47 16.59
N LYS A 104 -14.03 -14.36 15.96
CA LYS A 104 -12.95 -15.12 16.61
C LYS A 104 -11.67 -14.30 16.79
N LEU A 105 -11.41 -13.37 15.87
CA LEU A 105 -10.22 -12.53 15.88
C LEU A 105 -10.25 -11.46 16.97
N VAL A 106 -11.42 -10.87 17.22
CA VAL A 106 -11.63 -9.83 18.24
C VAL A 106 -11.15 -10.22 19.64
N PRO A 107 -11.53 -11.39 20.22
CA PRO A 107 -11.03 -11.78 21.54
C PRO A 107 -9.51 -11.99 21.57
N ILE A 108 -8.90 -12.48 20.49
CA ILE A 108 -7.42 -12.60 20.40
C ILE A 108 -6.79 -11.22 20.50
N TYR A 109 -7.27 -10.25 19.72
CA TYR A 109 -6.76 -8.86 19.74
C TYR A 109 -6.99 -8.16 21.09
N ALA A 110 -8.10 -8.46 21.76
CA ALA A 110 -8.43 -7.90 23.07
C ALA A 110 -7.39 -8.29 24.14
N GLU A 111 -6.78 -9.47 24.05
CA GLU A 111 -5.68 -9.89 24.95
C GLU A 111 -4.45 -8.97 24.84
N TYR A 112 -4.24 -8.34 23.68
CA TYR A 112 -3.17 -7.37 23.43
C TYR A 112 -3.63 -5.92 23.61
N GLY A 113 -4.88 -5.69 24.03
CA GLY A 113 -5.46 -4.35 24.15
C GLY A 113 -5.70 -3.65 22.81
N LEU A 114 -5.85 -4.42 21.73
CA LEU A 114 -6.02 -3.93 20.35
C LEU A 114 -7.41 -4.21 19.79
N ARG A 115 -7.71 -3.63 18.62
CA ARG A 115 -8.83 -4.04 17.76
C ARG A 115 -8.29 -4.45 16.39
N PRO A 116 -8.79 -5.54 15.78
CA PRO A 116 -8.34 -5.94 14.46
C PRO A 116 -8.82 -4.95 13.41
N LEU A 117 -8.01 -4.73 12.37
CA LEU A 117 -8.40 -3.98 11.17
C LEU A 117 -8.64 -4.96 10.03
N VAL A 118 -9.84 -4.95 9.46
CA VAL A 118 -10.27 -5.87 8.40
C VAL A 118 -10.64 -5.10 7.14
N ILE A 119 -10.08 -5.51 6.01
CA ILE A 119 -10.41 -5.04 4.67
C ILE A 119 -11.30 -6.12 4.03
N PRO A 120 -12.62 -5.90 3.94
CA PRO A 120 -13.50 -6.82 3.23
C PRO A 120 -13.29 -6.59 1.71
N TRP A 121 -12.87 -7.66 1.02
CA TRP A 121 -12.45 -7.63 -0.40
C TRP A 121 -11.18 -6.79 -0.65
N ASN A 122 -10.63 -6.88 -1.88
CA ASN A 122 -9.36 -6.21 -2.24
C ASN A 122 -9.54 -4.95 -3.11
N GLU A 123 -10.03 -5.10 -4.34
CA GLU A 123 -10.09 -4.03 -5.34
C GLU A 123 -11.36 -4.20 -6.19
N PRO A 124 -12.51 -3.62 -5.81
CA PRO A 124 -13.79 -3.87 -6.49
C PRO A 124 -13.83 -3.43 -7.96
N GLY A 125 -12.89 -2.60 -8.43
CA GLY A 125 -12.71 -2.26 -9.83
C GLY A 125 -11.85 -3.24 -10.63
N ASP A 126 -11.36 -4.33 -10.01
CA ASP A 126 -10.59 -5.39 -10.65
C ASP A 126 -11.48 -6.58 -11.00
N ASP A 127 -11.36 -7.12 -12.22
CA ASP A 127 -12.22 -8.21 -12.72
C ASP A 127 -12.01 -9.52 -11.96
N ARG A 128 -10.84 -9.74 -11.37
CA ARG A 128 -10.50 -10.92 -10.57
C ARG A 128 -11.32 -10.98 -9.29
N GLU A 129 -11.82 -9.85 -8.79
CA GLU A 129 -12.66 -9.80 -7.58
C GLU A 129 -14.10 -10.24 -7.82
N TRP A 130 -14.55 -10.30 -9.07
CA TRP A 130 -15.93 -10.64 -9.44
C TRP A 130 -16.06 -12.11 -9.79
N ALA A 131 -17.14 -12.75 -9.33
CA ALA A 131 -17.42 -14.16 -9.59
C ALA A 131 -17.56 -14.50 -11.09
N GLY A 132 -17.89 -13.51 -11.91
CA GLY A 132 -17.98 -13.62 -13.36
C GLY A 132 -16.66 -13.37 -14.11
N GLY A 133 -15.61 -12.92 -13.43
CA GLY A 133 -14.36 -12.50 -14.08
C GLY A 133 -14.53 -11.25 -14.95
N GLU A 134 -15.51 -10.41 -14.65
CA GLU A 134 -15.78 -9.14 -15.33
C GLU A 134 -16.28 -8.11 -14.33
N VAL A 135 -15.91 -6.85 -14.52
CA VAL A 135 -16.41 -5.72 -13.72
C VAL A 135 -17.68 -5.19 -14.39
N PRO A 136 -18.87 -5.29 -13.76
CA PRO A 136 -20.11 -4.77 -14.34
C PRO A 136 -20.06 -3.26 -14.56
N PRO A 137 -20.73 -2.68 -15.57
CA PRO A 137 -20.72 -1.21 -15.76
C PRO A 137 -21.24 -0.40 -14.57
N ASP A 138 -22.17 -0.96 -13.79
CA ASP A 138 -22.77 -0.39 -12.57
C ASP A 138 -22.16 -0.96 -11.29
N TRP A 139 -20.90 -1.42 -11.34
CA TRP A 139 -20.25 -2.12 -10.24
C TRP A 139 -20.17 -1.28 -8.96
N LYS A 140 -20.06 0.05 -9.06
CA LYS A 140 -19.94 0.94 -7.90
C LYS A 140 -21.22 0.95 -7.08
N GLU A 141 -22.36 1.09 -7.76
CA GLU A 141 -23.69 1.06 -7.19
C GLU A 141 -24.00 -0.30 -6.56
N ARG A 142 -23.41 -1.38 -7.08
CA ARG A 142 -23.52 -2.73 -6.50
C ARG A 142 -22.61 -2.94 -5.30
N PHE A 143 -21.37 -2.44 -5.35
CA PHE A 143 -20.37 -2.65 -4.30
C PHE A 143 -20.65 -1.83 -3.04
N LEU A 144 -21.03 -0.56 -3.19
CA LEU A 144 -21.25 0.34 -2.05
C LEU A 144 -22.19 -0.24 -0.97
N PRO A 145 -23.39 -0.75 -1.28
CA PRO A 145 -24.27 -1.33 -0.26
C PRO A 145 -23.70 -2.60 0.38
N LEU A 146 -22.94 -3.42 -0.36
CA LEU A 146 -22.28 -4.62 0.18
C LEU A 146 -21.20 -4.25 1.18
N TRP A 147 -20.37 -3.26 0.83
CA TRP A 147 -19.34 -2.77 1.75
C TRP A 147 -19.95 -2.11 2.98
N ILE A 148 -21.01 -1.30 2.84
CA ILE A 148 -21.70 -0.67 3.99
C ILE A 148 -22.24 -1.74 4.96
N ASP A 149 -22.83 -2.80 4.44
CA ASP A 149 -23.32 -3.90 5.26
C ASP A 149 -22.17 -4.62 5.97
N ALA A 150 -21.10 -4.96 5.25
CA ALA A 150 -19.89 -5.56 5.82
C ALA A 150 -19.25 -4.66 6.90
N ALA A 151 -19.11 -3.37 6.64
CA ALA A 151 -18.58 -2.38 7.58
C ALA A 151 -19.38 -2.35 8.88
N LYS A 152 -20.72 -2.38 8.79
CA LYS A 152 -21.59 -2.46 9.96
C LYS A 152 -21.40 -3.77 10.72
N GLN A 153 -21.37 -4.90 10.03
CA GLN A 153 -21.16 -6.20 10.68
C GLN A 153 -19.80 -6.27 11.40
N ILE A 154 -18.72 -5.91 10.72
CA ILE A 154 -17.34 -5.92 11.23
C ILE A 154 -17.20 -4.99 12.44
N THR A 155 -17.70 -3.76 12.34
CA THR A 155 -17.61 -2.79 13.45
C THR A 155 -18.49 -3.17 14.64
N ASN A 156 -19.68 -3.74 14.40
CA ASN A 156 -20.54 -4.28 15.48
C ASN A 156 -19.91 -5.49 16.18
N ALA A 157 -19.10 -6.29 15.49
CA ALA A 157 -18.35 -7.39 16.08
C ALA A 157 -17.18 -6.90 16.96
N GLY A 158 -16.80 -5.62 16.90
CA GLY A 158 -15.74 -5.02 17.72
C GLY A 158 -14.42 -4.78 16.99
N ALA A 159 -14.38 -4.98 15.67
CA ALA A 159 -13.23 -4.68 14.81
C ALA A 159 -13.30 -3.28 14.20
N ASN A 160 -12.20 -2.81 13.64
CA ASN A 160 -12.18 -1.69 12.69
C ASN A 160 -12.29 -2.23 11.27
N VAL A 161 -12.84 -1.43 10.36
CA VAL A 161 -13.00 -1.78 8.95
C VAL A 161 -12.18 -0.83 8.07
N ALA A 162 -11.63 -1.32 6.98
CA ALA A 162 -11.06 -0.49 5.94
C ALA A 162 -11.95 -0.45 4.70
N PHE A 163 -12.04 0.70 4.05
CA PHE A 163 -12.52 0.79 2.68
C PHE A 163 -11.36 0.48 1.73
N PRO A 164 -11.48 -0.56 0.87
CA PRO A 164 -10.42 -0.96 -0.04
C PRO A 164 -10.16 0.09 -1.13
N ASP A 165 -9.05 -0.05 -1.86
CA ASP A 165 -8.78 0.76 -3.04
C ASP A 165 -9.80 0.42 -4.15
N PRO A 166 -10.66 1.36 -4.58
CA PRO A 166 -11.71 1.04 -5.52
C PRO A 166 -11.23 0.95 -6.97
N LEU A 167 -9.97 1.25 -7.29
CA LEU A 167 -9.48 1.41 -8.67
C LEU A 167 -10.35 2.37 -9.51
N SER A 168 -10.85 3.43 -8.87
CA SER A 168 -11.68 4.45 -9.51
C SER A 168 -11.65 5.77 -8.75
N GLU A 169 -12.39 6.78 -9.21
CA GLU A 169 -12.39 8.10 -8.60
C GLU A 169 -12.96 8.10 -7.17
N TRP A 170 -12.13 8.50 -6.21
CA TRP A 170 -12.44 8.56 -4.78
C TRP A 170 -13.59 9.54 -4.45
N GLN A 171 -13.73 10.62 -5.21
CA GLN A 171 -14.78 11.62 -5.04
C GLN A 171 -16.18 11.00 -5.07
N TRP A 172 -16.44 10.08 -6.00
CA TRP A 172 -17.74 9.43 -6.15
C TRP A 172 -18.18 8.74 -4.85
N TRP A 173 -17.24 8.05 -4.20
CA TRP A 173 -17.45 7.29 -2.96
C TRP A 173 -17.76 8.20 -1.79
N PHE A 174 -16.90 9.21 -1.57
CA PHE A 174 -17.08 10.14 -0.45
C PHE A 174 -18.39 10.92 -0.51
N GLU A 175 -18.85 11.30 -1.71
CA GLU A 175 -20.16 11.95 -1.90
C GLU A 175 -21.37 11.06 -1.59
N ARG A 176 -21.20 9.73 -1.60
CA ARG A 176 -22.31 8.76 -1.55
C ARG A 176 -22.37 7.95 -0.27
N PHE A 177 -21.33 7.99 0.56
CA PHE A 177 -21.39 7.38 1.87
C PHE A 177 -22.48 8.04 2.73
N PRO A 178 -23.36 7.25 3.38
CA PRO A 178 -24.36 7.80 4.27
C PRO A 178 -23.73 8.38 5.53
N ALA A 179 -24.45 9.25 6.22
CA ALA A 179 -23.93 10.01 7.36
C ALA A 179 -23.40 9.13 8.52
N ASP A 180 -24.03 7.98 8.78
CA ASP A 180 -23.58 7.03 9.80
C ASP A 180 -22.24 6.39 9.44
N ILE A 181 -21.98 6.14 8.16
CA ILE A 181 -20.71 5.62 7.66
C ILE A 181 -19.63 6.71 7.67
N MET A 182 -19.96 7.93 7.22
CA MET A 182 -19.06 9.08 7.35
C MET A 182 -18.64 9.29 8.82
N GLN A 183 -19.57 9.12 9.78
CA GLN A 183 -19.25 9.19 11.20
C GLN A 183 -18.30 8.07 11.64
N MET A 184 -18.39 6.85 11.09
CA MET A 184 -17.42 5.78 11.38
C MET A 184 -15.99 6.18 10.97
N PHE A 185 -15.81 6.83 9.82
CA PHE A 185 -14.49 7.36 9.41
C PHE A 185 -14.01 8.46 10.35
N ARG A 186 -14.91 9.39 10.73
CA ARG A 186 -14.59 10.48 11.66
C ARG A 186 -14.17 9.95 13.04
N ASP A 187 -14.79 8.88 13.52
CA ASP A 187 -14.49 8.23 14.80
C ASP A 187 -13.24 7.33 14.74
N GLY A 188 -12.63 7.13 13.57
CA GLY A 188 -11.52 6.19 13.38
C GLY A 188 -11.93 4.72 13.50
N ARG A 189 -13.22 4.39 13.35
CA ARG A 189 -13.73 3.01 13.27
C ARG A 189 -13.68 2.45 11.85
N ALA A 190 -13.70 3.34 10.86
CA ALA A 190 -13.40 3.06 9.47
C ALA A 190 -12.15 3.82 9.03
N VAL A 191 -11.35 3.22 8.14
CA VAL A 191 -10.14 3.83 7.55
C VAL A 191 -10.13 3.63 6.05
N VAL A 192 -9.32 4.38 5.32
CA VAL A 192 -9.04 4.13 3.90
C VAL A 192 -7.81 3.23 3.79
N ALA A 193 -7.92 2.13 3.05
CA ALA A 193 -6.81 1.27 2.64
C ALA A 193 -6.49 1.53 1.17
N ALA A 194 -5.41 2.25 0.91
CA ALA A 194 -5.03 2.67 -0.44
C ALA A 194 -3.87 1.83 -1.00
N HIS A 195 -3.86 1.65 -2.33
CA HIS A 195 -2.80 0.97 -3.05
C HIS A 195 -1.92 1.99 -3.78
N LEU A 196 -0.80 2.37 -3.15
CA LEU A 196 0.03 3.51 -3.56
C LEU A 196 1.34 3.02 -4.20
N TYR A 197 1.21 2.36 -5.34
CA TYR A 197 2.35 1.85 -6.12
C TYR A 197 3.19 2.95 -6.75
N GLY A 198 4.48 2.74 -6.94
CA GLY A 198 5.35 3.69 -7.63
C GLY A 198 5.23 3.66 -9.17
N LYS A 199 4.91 2.50 -9.75
CA LYS A 199 4.77 2.29 -11.21
C LYS A 199 5.92 2.89 -12.02
N ASN A 200 7.17 2.64 -11.64
CA ASN A 200 8.37 3.17 -12.30
C ASN A 200 8.52 4.71 -12.31
N ARG A 201 7.69 5.46 -11.58
CA ARG A 201 7.73 6.92 -11.53
C ARG A 201 8.38 7.41 -10.24
N PRO A 202 8.96 8.62 -10.18
CA PRO A 202 9.54 9.14 -8.95
C PRO A 202 8.46 9.40 -7.87
N VAL A 203 8.88 9.47 -6.61
CA VAL A 203 7.97 9.68 -5.45
C VAL A 203 7.13 10.96 -5.59
N ASN A 204 7.69 12.01 -6.19
CA ASN A 204 7.05 13.30 -6.38
C ASN A 204 6.24 13.42 -7.69
N TYR A 205 5.96 12.33 -8.39
CA TYR A 205 5.06 12.34 -9.55
C TYR A 205 3.68 12.97 -9.21
N PRO A 206 3.07 13.79 -10.09
CA PRO A 206 3.52 14.21 -11.42
C PRO A 206 4.33 15.51 -11.44
N TYR A 207 4.87 15.96 -10.32
CA TYR A 207 5.58 17.24 -10.20
C TYR A 207 7.06 17.17 -10.60
N ASP A 208 7.53 16.02 -11.05
CA ASP A 208 8.91 15.84 -11.49
C ASP A 208 9.17 16.49 -12.86
N ASP A 209 10.43 16.79 -13.12
CA ASP A 209 10.85 17.52 -14.31
C ASP A 209 10.54 16.80 -15.63
N VAL A 210 10.49 15.46 -15.63
CA VAL A 210 10.11 14.68 -16.81
C VAL A 210 8.61 14.84 -17.11
N SER A 211 7.77 14.79 -16.09
CA SER A 211 6.33 14.99 -16.24
C SER A 211 5.96 16.41 -16.67
N GLN A 212 6.64 17.41 -16.09
CA GLN A 212 6.32 18.82 -16.34
C GLN A 212 6.91 19.34 -17.66
N ASN A 213 8.19 19.04 -17.91
CA ASN A 213 8.96 19.68 -18.98
C ASN A 213 9.45 18.70 -20.06
N GLY A 214 9.29 17.39 -19.88
CA GLY A 214 9.73 16.38 -20.84
C GLY A 214 11.25 16.30 -20.97
N THR A 215 11.97 16.59 -19.89
CA THR A 215 13.42 16.72 -19.89
C THR A 215 14.12 15.48 -20.45
N PRO A 216 14.94 15.63 -21.51
CA PRO A 216 15.58 14.49 -22.16
C PRO A 216 16.60 13.81 -21.24
N LEU A 217 16.71 12.50 -21.35
CA LEU A 217 17.76 11.69 -20.74
C LEU A 217 18.95 11.61 -21.69
N THR A 218 20.15 11.77 -21.15
CA THR A 218 21.38 11.39 -21.84
C THR A 218 21.72 9.92 -21.58
N GLU A 219 22.53 9.30 -22.44
CA GLU A 219 22.99 7.92 -22.21
C GLU A 219 23.78 7.81 -20.89
N ALA A 220 24.58 8.83 -20.56
CA ALA A 220 25.35 8.85 -19.32
C ALA A 220 24.44 8.83 -18.08
N GLU A 221 23.37 9.63 -18.07
CA GLU A 221 22.38 9.63 -16.99
C GLU A 221 21.61 8.31 -16.93
N TRP A 222 21.22 7.76 -18.09
CA TRP A 222 20.53 6.47 -18.11
C TRP A 222 21.41 5.34 -17.55
N ARG A 223 22.69 5.34 -17.93
CA ARG A 223 23.68 4.38 -17.41
C ARG A 223 23.90 4.56 -15.92
N ALA A 224 23.97 5.80 -15.44
CA ALA A 224 24.07 6.08 -14.01
C ALA A 224 22.84 5.58 -13.24
N ALA A 225 21.63 5.83 -13.77
CA ALA A 225 20.37 5.39 -13.13
C ALA A 225 20.24 3.87 -13.05
N LEU A 226 20.72 3.13 -14.06
CA LEU A 226 20.72 1.68 -14.05
C LEU A 226 21.90 1.07 -13.27
N GLY A 227 23.03 1.78 -13.17
CA GLY A 227 24.23 1.30 -12.49
C GLY A 227 24.66 -0.08 -12.98
N ASN A 228 24.80 -1.04 -12.07
CA ASN A 228 25.19 -2.42 -12.41
C ASN A 228 24.12 -3.18 -13.22
N PHE A 229 22.90 -2.65 -13.35
CA PHE A 229 21.84 -3.24 -14.18
C PHE A 229 21.90 -2.79 -15.64
N TRP A 230 22.87 -1.96 -16.02
CA TRP A 230 23.00 -1.49 -17.40
C TRP A 230 23.08 -2.63 -18.43
N ASP A 231 23.87 -3.66 -18.15
CA ASP A 231 24.08 -4.79 -19.07
C ASP A 231 23.13 -5.97 -18.80
N VAL A 232 22.18 -5.83 -17.88
CA VAL A 232 21.19 -6.88 -17.55
C VAL A 232 20.04 -6.85 -18.55
N PRO A 233 19.71 -7.98 -19.21
CA PRO A 233 18.57 -8.07 -20.11
C PRO A 233 17.27 -7.60 -19.43
N GLY A 234 16.47 -6.80 -20.13
CA GLY A 234 15.18 -6.33 -19.63
C GLY A 234 15.20 -5.07 -18.76
N TYR A 235 16.36 -4.47 -18.48
CA TYR A 235 16.44 -3.12 -17.88
C TYR A 235 16.55 -2.00 -18.94
N ARG A 236 16.72 -2.38 -20.21
CA ARG A 236 16.74 -1.49 -21.39
C ARG A 236 15.84 -2.02 -22.50
N GLU A 237 14.54 -2.16 -22.20
CA GLU A 237 13.55 -2.75 -23.13
C GLU A 237 13.17 -1.82 -24.29
N VAL A 238 13.37 -0.51 -24.13
CA VAL A 238 13.15 0.50 -25.17
C VAL A 238 14.46 1.23 -25.49
N THR A 239 14.51 1.96 -26.61
CA THR A 239 15.68 2.78 -26.95
C THR A 239 15.65 4.12 -26.20
N LEU A 240 16.82 4.75 -26.03
CA LEU A 240 16.93 6.11 -25.47
C LEU A 240 16.13 7.13 -26.29
N GLU A 241 16.17 6.99 -27.61
CA GLU A 241 15.41 7.84 -28.54
C GLU A 241 13.91 7.73 -28.29
N TYR A 242 13.40 6.50 -28.14
CA TYR A 242 11.99 6.26 -27.86
C TYR A 242 11.56 6.79 -26.49
N MET A 243 12.36 6.56 -25.46
CA MET A 243 12.12 7.12 -24.12
C MET A 243 12.03 8.64 -24.19
N ASN A 244 13.01 9.30 -24.82
CA ASN A 244 13.03 10.76 -24.96
C ASN A 244 11.92 11.30 -25.86
N GLN A 245 11.46 10.52 -26.84
CA GLN A 245 10.27 10.85 -27.60
C GLN A 245 9.04 10.92 -26.69
N GLN A 246 8.78 9.87 -25.90
CA GLN A 246 7.65 9.86 -24.97
C GLN A 246 7.74 10.99 -23.93
N ARG A 247 8.95 11.31 -23.43
CA ARG A 247 9.13 12.44 -22.51
C ARG A 247 8.65 13.75 -23.10
N ARG A 248 9.00 14.03 -24.36
CA ARG A 248 8.56 15.25 -25.05
C ARG A 248 7.05 15.24 -25.33
N GLU A 249 6.52 14.10 -25.78
CA GLU A 249 5.13 13.98 -26.24
C GLU A 249 4.12 14.00 -25.09
N LEU A 250 4.49 13.48 -23.91
CA LEU A 250 3.60 13.35 -22.76
C LEU A 250 3.91 14.36 -21.64
N ALA A 251 4.80 15.32 -21.89
CA ALA A 251 5.05 16.42 -20.96
C ALA A 251 3.82 17.34 -20.87
N TRP A 252 3.49 17.75 -19.66
CA TRP A 252 2.38 18.67 -19.41
C TRP A 252 2.75 19.61 -18.26
N LEU A 253 3.13 20.84 -18.64
CA LEU A 253 3.45 21.89 -17.69
C LEU A 253 2.20 22.28 -16.88
N GLY A 254 2.34 22.32 -15.56
CA GLY A 254 1.26 22.63 -14.63
C GLY A 254 0.42 21.41 -14.24
N LYS A 255 0.76 20.21 -14.72
CA LYS A 255 0.06 18.98 -14.34
C LYS A 255 0.16 18.73 -12.84
N THR A 256 -0.96 18.42 -12.21
CA THR A 256 -1.07 18.19 -10.76
C THR A 256 -1.61 16.79 -10.46
N PHE A 257 -1.67 16.42 -9.17
CA PHE A 257 -2.34 15.18 -8.76
C PHE A 257 -3.84 15.15 -9.11
N HIS A 258 -4.49 16.29 -9.41
CA HIS A 258 -5.87 16.29 -9.90
C HIS A 258 -5.99 15.76 -11.32
N ASP A 259 -4.99 16.07 -12.13
CA ASP A 259 -4.93 15.65 -13.53
C ASP A 259 -4.47 14.19 -13.65
N ASP A 260 -3.64 13.75 -12.71
CA ASP A 260 -3.13 12.39 -12.66
C ASP A 260 -2.81 11.98 -11.22
N ALA A 261 -3.83 11.42 -10.58
CA ALA A 261 -3.76 10.90 -9.23
C ALA A 261 -3.17 9.49 -9.17
N THR A 262 -2.26 9.13 -10.07
CA THR A 262 -1.61 7.82 -10.03
C THR A 262 -0.35 7.83 -9.18
N CYS A 263 0.19 6.64 -8.96
CA CYS A 263 1.41 6.38 -8.22
C CYS A 263 1.31 6.66 -6.71
N PHE A 264 2.47 6.74 -6.03
CA PHE A 264 2.52 7.02 -4.60
C PHE A 264 1.77 8.30 -4.21
N GLY A 265 1.86 9.35 -5.03
CA GLY A 265 1.20 10.64 -4.78
C GLY A 265 -0.33 10.62 -4.76
N ALA A 266 -0.97 9.50 -5.12
CA ALA A 266 -2.43 9.36 -5.17
C ALA A 266 -3.13 9.68 -3.85
N TRP A 267 -2.45 9.51 -2.70
CA TRP A 267 -3.01 9.86 -1.38
C TRP A 267 -3.51 11.31 -1.29
N ARG A 268 -2.87 12.24 -2.02
CA ARG A 268 -3.27 13.66 -2.07
C ARG A 268 -4.67 13.82 -2.64
N ASN A 269 -4.97 13.09 -3.72
CA ASN A 269 -6.29 13.11 -4.34
C ASN A 269 -7.35 12.50 -3.43
N ILE A 270 -7.01 11.44 -2.70
CA ILE A 270 -7.94 10.82 -1.73
C ILE A 270 -8.30 11.82 -0.63
N TYR A 271 -7.31 12.48 -0.03
CA TYR A 271 -7.55 13.48 1.00
C TYR A 271 -8.29 14.70 0.47
N TYR A 272 -7.94 15.18 -0.72
CA TYR A 272 -8.69 16.25 -1.36
C TYR A 272 -10.16 15.87 -1.52
N ALA A 273 -10.44 14.70 -2.08
CA ALA A 273 -11.80 14.25 -2.34
C ALA A 273 -12.61 14.13 -1.04
N ALA A 274 -12.00 13.60 0.03
CA ALA A 274 -12.62 13.53 1.34
C ALA A 274 -12.87 14.91 1.95
N GLU A 275 -11.93 15.85 1.84
CA GLU A 275 -12.12 17.22 2.33
C GLU A 275 -13.24 17.94 1.59
N GLN A 276 -13.38 17.74 0.27
CA GLN A 276 -14.48 18.33 -0.50
C GLN A 276 -15.83 17.74 -0.11
N ALA A 277 -15.93 16.43 0.05
CA ALA A 277 -17.19 15.75 0.34
C ALA A 277 -17.60 15.83 1.82
N TRP A 278 -16.65 15.73 2.74
CA TRP A 278 -16.89 15.54 4.18
C TRP A 278 -16.40 16.68 5.06
N GLY A 279 -15.52 17.55 4.56
CA GLY A 279 -14.87 18.59 5.34
C GLY A 279 -13.82 18.07 6.34
N PHE A 280 -13.36 16.83 6.22
CA PHE A 280 -12.24 16.27 7.01
C PHE A 280 -11.52 15.16 6.25
N ARG A 281 -10.27 14.88 6.64
CA ARG A 281 -9.48 13.75 6.11
C ARG A 281 -9.71 12.50 6.95
N PRO A 282 -10.08 11.34 6.35
CA PRO A 282 -10.13 10.08 7.08
C PRO A 282 -8.73 9.60 7.46
N VAL A 283 -8.67 8.72 8.46
CA VAL A 283 -7.47 7.92 8.72
C VAL A 283 -7.20 7.02 7.50
N MET A 284 -5.93 6.92 7.10
CA MET A 284 -5.51 6.15 5.93
C MET A 284 -4.32 5.26 6.26
N CYS A 285 -4.28 4.08 5.65
CA CYS A 285 -3.10 3.25 5.51
C CYS A 285 -2.82 2.95 4.03
N MET A 286 -1.54 2.74 3.73
CA MET A 286 -1.11 2.10 2.49
C MET A 286 -1.02 0.61 2.77
N THR A 287 -1.97 -0.16 2.26
CA THR A 287 -2.02 -1.62 2.45
C THR A 287 -1.26 -2.36 1.37
N GLU A 288 -1.02 -1.70 0.24
CA GLU A 288 -0.10 -2.11 -0.81
C GLU A 288 0.61 -0.88 -1.37
N GLY A 289 1.87 -1.03 -1.77
CA GLY A 289 2.54 0.05 -2.48
C GLY A 289 4.03 -0.15 -2.57
N GLY A 290 4.71 0.93 -2.92
CA GLY A 290 6.14 0.90 -3.20
C GLY A 290 6.45 0.63 -4.67
N TRP A 291 7.74 0.43 -4.94
CA TRP A 291 8.26 0.26 -6.28
C TRP A 291 8.68 -1.17 -6.49
N THR A 292 8.37 -1.70 -7.66
CA THR A 292 8.85 -3.00 -8.09
C THR A 292 9.54 -2.89 -9.45
N PRO A 293 10.55 -3.72 -9.72
CA PRO A 293 11.23 -3.68 -11.00
C PRO A 293 10.25 -3.97 -12.12
N LYS A 294 10.33 -3.19 -13.21
CA LYS A 294 9.52 -3.35 -14.42
C LYS A 294 8.00 -3.14 -14.27
N ASP A 295 7.51 -2.71 -13.11
CA ASP A 295 6.13 -2.27 -12.99
C ASP A 295 5.95 -0.93 -13.70
N ILE A 296 5.55 -1.00 -14.97
CA ILE A 296 5.41 0.14 -15.87
C ILE A 296 3.92 0.45 -16.01
N PRO A 297 3.52 1.73 -15.91
CA PRO A 297 2.12 2.10 -16.04
C PRO A 297 1.67 1.99 -17.50
N GLY A 298 0.42 1.58 -17.71
CA GLY A 298 -0.17 1.37 -19.03
C GLY A 298 -0.27 -0.10 -19.41
N SER A 299 -0.79 -0.36 -20.62
CA SER A 299 -0.86 -1.71 -21.18
C SER A 299 -0.51 -1.71 -22.67
N GLY A 300 0.28 -2.70 -23.08
CA GLY A 300 0.70 -2.89 -24.48
C GLY A 300 1.38 -1.64 -25.06
N PRO A 301 0.87 -1.05 -26.15
CA PRO A 301 1.46 0.13 -26.78
C PRO A 301 1.32 1.41 -25.94
N ASN A 302 0.50 1.41 -24.89
CA ASN A 302 0.24 2.57 -24.03
C ASN A 302 1.13 2.59 -22.78
N ASN A 303 2.17 1.75 -22.73
CA ASN A 303 3.13 1.75 -21.63
C ASN A 303 3.92 3.07 -21.59
N ASP A 304 4.06 3.62 -20.39
CA ASP A 304 4.76 4.86 -20.11
C ASP A 304 6.22 4.59 -19.70
N TYR A 305 7.10 4.62 -20.68
CA TYR A 305 8.54 4.34 -20.55
C TYR A 305 9.38 5.58 -20.29
N ARG A 306 8.78 6.70 -19.86
CA ARG A 306 9.50 7.96 -19.69
C ARG A 306 10.65 7.86 -18.68
N TRP A 307 10.61 6.97 -17.69
CA TRP A 307 11.69 6.80 -16.71
C TRP A 307 12.49 5.52 -16.96
N PRO A 308 13.80 5.50 -16.61
CA PRO A 308 14.57 4.27 -16.53
C PRO A 308 13.85 3.22 -15.68
N VAL A 309 13.97 1.95 -16.03
CA VAL A 309 13.40 0.86 -15.24
C VAL A 309 13.94 0.91 -13.80
N THR A 310 13.03 0.80 -12.83
CA THR A 310 13.35 0.85 -11.41
C THR A 310 14.28 -0.30 -11.04
N THR A 311 15.48 0.03 -10.57
CA THR A 311 16.45 -0.93 -10.02
C THR A 311 16.21 -1.17 -8.54
N PRO A 312 16.76 -2.25 -7.95
CA PRO A 312 16.71 -2.44 -6.49
C PRO A 312 17.27 -1.26 -5.68
N ALA A 313 18.28 -0.55 -6.20
CA ALA A 313 18.78 0.68 -5.59
C ALA A 313 17.76 1.83 -5.67
N ALA A 314 17.05 1.96 -6.80
CA ALA A 314 15.97 2.94 -6.91
C ALA A 314 14.79 2.61 -5.99
N ILE A 315 14.40 1.34 -5.84
CA ILE A 315 13.36 0.90 -4.88
C ILE A 315 13.75 1.34 -3.48
N ARG A 316 14.98 1.03 -3.08
CA ARG A 316 15.56 1.43 -1.80
C ARG A 316 15.43 2.94 -1.57
N ASP A 317 15.87 3.73 -2.54
CA ASP A 317 15.92 5.20 -2.43
C ASP A 317 14.50 5.80 -2.40
N HIS A 318 13.57 5.28 -3.21
CA HIS A 318 12.18 5.72 -3.20
C HIS A 318 11.45 5.34 -1.91
N THR A 319 11.64 4.11 -1.41
CA THR A 319 11.09 3.69 -0.11
C THR A 319 11.61 4.58 1.01
N ARG A 320 12.91 4.89 1.02
CA ARG A 320 13.49 5.82 2.00
C ARG A 320 12.87 7.20 1.91
N GLN A 321 12.75 7.74 0.70
CA GLN A 321 12.13 9.06 0.48
C GLN A 321 10.68 9.09 0.97
N VAL A 322 9.88 8.05 0.71
CA VAL A 322 8.52 7.93 1.25
C VAL A 322 8.54 8.01 2.77
N LEU A 323 9.40 7.22 3.42
CA LEU A 323 9.52 7.22 4.88
C LEU A 323 10.00 8.57 5.41
N GLU A 324 10.94 9.24 4.78
CA GLU A 324 11.42 10.56 5.19
C GLU A 324 10.33 11.64 5.08
N THR A 325 9.41 11.50 4.13
CA THR A 325 8.24 12.38 3.94
C THR A 325 6.99 11.91 4.71
N GLN A 326 7.16 11.00 5.67
CA GLN A 326 6.05 10.34 6.36
C GLN A 326 5.08 11.30 7.05
N SER A 327 5.63 12.39 7.59
CA SER A 327 4.82 13.45 8.18
C SER A 327 3.83 13.97 7.15
N GLU A 328 4.24 14.30 5.93
CA GLU A 328 3.41 14.99 4.92
C GLU A 328 2.13 14.24 4.56
N HIS A 329 2.21 12.91 4.48
CA HIS A 329 1.11 12.10 3.99
C HIS A 329 0.19 11.54 5.08
N GLY A 330 0.52 11.66 6.37
CA GLY A 330 -0.40 11.37 7.49
C GLY A 330 -0.90 9.92 7.66
N MET A 331 -0.50 8.98 6.79
CA MET A 331 -0.87 7.57 6.89
C MET A 331 -0.28 6.90 8.15
N PHE A 332 -1.03 6.02 8.82
CA PHE A 332 -0.56 5.34 10.05
C PHE A 332 0.22 4.04 9.78
N ALA A 333 0.05 3.45 8.60
CA ALA A 333 0.78 2.26 8.18
C ALA A 333 1.20 2.41 6.71
N LEU A 334 2.47 2.12 6.46
CA LEU A 334 3.08 2.10 5.13
C LEU A 334 3.54 0.68 4.81
N THR A 335 2.65 -0.14 4.27
CA THR A 335 2.97 -1.54 3.95
C THR A 335 3.45 -1.69 2.53
N PHE A 336 4.76 -1.83 2.37
CA PHE A 336 5.40 -1.96 1.07
C PHE A 336 5.32 -3.41 0.58
N TRP A 337 5.13 -3.58 -0.73
CA TRP A 337 5.49 -4.83 -1.40
C TRP A 337 7.00 -4.95 -1.43
N ILE A 338 7.52 -5.77 -0.54
CA ILE A 338 8.94 -6.11 -0.50
C ILE A 338 9.02 -7.62 -0.61
N CYS A 339 9.50 -8.14 -1.73
CA CYS A 339 9.72 -9.58 -1.89
C CYS A 339 10.92 -10.00 -1.05
N TYR A 340 10.73 -10.35 0.22
CA TYR A 340 11.79 -10.90 1.06
C TYR A 340 11.55 -12.40 1.31
N GLY A 341 12.55 -13.25 1.06
CA GLY A 341 12.52 -14.66 1.46
C GLY A 341 12.27 -15.71 0.36
N TRP A 342 12.05 -16.95 0.82
CA TRP A 342 12.21 -18.21 0.07
C TRP A 342 10.96 -18.74 -0.64
N SER A 343 9.76 -18.20 -0.35
CA SER A 343 8.52 -18.83 -0.80
C SER A 343 7.52 -17.84 -1.40
N TYR A 344 7.23 -18.13 -2.67
CA TYR A 344 6.10 -17.75 -3.51
C TYR A 344 5.73 -16.27 -3.63
N ASP A 345 5.77 -15.84 -4.88
CA ASP A 345 5.51 -14.49 -5.33
C ASP A 345 4.40 -14.49 -6.40
N GLY A 346 3.49 -13.52 -6.34
CA GLY A 346 2.61 -13.14 -7.45
C GLY A 346 3.38 -12.68 -8.70
N TRP A 347 4.62 -12.20 -8.56
CA TRP A 347 5.57 -11.92 -9.65
C TRP A 347 6.11 -13.20 -10.30
N TYR A 348 6.07 -14.38 -9.65
CA TYR A 348 6.52 -15.65 -10.23
C TYR A 348 5.60 -16.17 -11.35
N ARG A 349 4.36 -15.67 -11.41
CA ARG A 349 3.38 -16.04 -12.45
C ARG A 349 3.00 -14.90 -13.37
N ASN A 350 3.58 -13.71 -13.23
CA ASN A 350 3.25 -12.63 -14.15
C ASN A 350 4.00 -12.81 -15.48
N PRO A 351 3.32 -13.13 -16.60
CA PRO A 351 3.95 -13.21 -17.92
C PRO A 351 4.52 -11.86 -18.40
N LEU A 352 4.25 -10.74 -17.72
CA LEU A 352 4.94 -9.46 -17.95
C LEU A 352 6.36 -9.43 -17.35
N ALA A 353 6.70 -10.35 -16.45
CA ALA A 353 8.03 -10.53 -15.87
C ALA A 353 8.68 -11.81 -16.42
N GLY A 354 8.76 -11.93 -17.76
CA GLY A 354 9.39 -13.05 -18.50
C GLY A 354 10.88 -13.27 -18.25
N ILE A 355 11.40 -12.85 -17.11
CA ILE A 355 12.70 -13.19 -16.58
C ILE A 355 12.40 -13.83 -15.23
N HIS A 356 12.56 -15.15 -15.16
CA HIS A 356 12.89 -15.80 -13.90
C HIS A 356 13.93 -14.92 -13.25
N TYR A 357 13.59 -14.21 -12.17
CA TYR A 357 14.62 -13.75 -11.28
C TYR A 357 15.28 -15.03 -10.79
N ASP A 358 16.37 -15.40 -11.45
CA ASP A 358 17.34 -16.31 -10.90
C ASP A 358 17.86 -15.60 -9.65
N CYS A 359 17.11 -15.78 -8.56
CA CYS A 359 17.63 -15.75 -7.19
C CYS A 359 18.88 -16.67 -7.07
N PHE A 360 19.18 -17.46 -8.10
CA PHE A 360 20.34 -18.31 -8.29
C PHE A 360 21.64 -17.58 -8.66
N GLU A 361 21.64 -16.39 -9.28
CA GLU A 361 22.90 -15.68 -9.60
C GLU A 361 23.44 -14.82 -8.45
N TYR A 362 22.64 -14.60 -7.41
CA TYR A 362 23.11 -14.05 -6.14
C TYR A 362 23.21 -15.15 -5.08
N PRO A 363 24.35 -15.85 -4.97
CA PRO A 363 24.54 -16.86 -3.94
C PRO A 363 24.47 -16.18 -2.57
N ARG A 364 23.34 -16.33 -1.87
CA ARG A 364 23.00 -15.84 -0.51
C ARG A 364 22.46 -14.40 -0.38
N CYS A 365 21.90 -13.77 -1.41
CA CYS A 365 21.17 -12.51 -1.20
C CYS A 365 19.71 -12.77 -0.83
N TYR A 366 19.50 -13.22 0.40
CA TYR A 366 18.17 -13.47 0.96
C TYR A 366 17.40 -12.17 1.31
N GLU A 367 18.10 -11.04 1.32
CA GLU A 367 17.56 -9.74 1.71
C GLU A 367 17.65 -8.76 0.55
N GLN A 368 16.50 -8.25 0.11
CA GLN A 368 16.44 -7.23 -0.92
C GLN A 368 17.17 -5.97 -0.45
N PRO A 369 17.80 -5.18 -1.35
CA PRO A 369 18.44 -3.91 -0.98
C PRO A 369 17.54 -2.93 -0.21
N VAL A 370 16.23 -3.04 -0.39
CA VAL A 370 15.25 -2.28 0.39
C VAL A 370 15.20 -2.71 1.87
N ILE A 371 15.35 -4.00 2.20
CA ILE A 371 15.41 -4.48 3.59
C ILE A 371 16.57 -3.81 4.33
N HIS A 372 17.77 -3.82 3.76
CA HIS A 372 18.92 -3.15 4.35
C HIS A 372 18.70 -1.65 4.56
N SER A 373 18.04 -0.96 3.62
CA SER A 373 17.74 0.45 3.82
C SER A 373 16.64 0.71 4.83
N LEU A 374 15.72 -0.23 5.03
CA LEU A 374 14.73 -0.14 6.09
C LEU A 374 15.36 -0.38 7.47
N GLU A 375 16.37 -1.24 7.57
CA GLU A 375 17.16 -1.42 8.80
C GLU A 375 17.90 -0.13 9.19
N ASP A 376 18.41 0.59 8.20
CA ASP A 376 19.09 1.88 8.35
C ASP A 376 18.12 3.08 8.43
N ALA A 377 16.82 2.87 8.22
CA ALA A 377 15.84 3.95 8.23
C ALA A 377 15.63 4.45 9.67
N PRO A 378 15.58 5.78 9.90
CA PRO A 378 15.22 6.31 11.20
C PRO A 378 13.79 5.86 11.54
N ILE A 379 13.56 5.43 12.78
CA ILE A 379 12.19 5.35 13.29
C ILE A 379 11.73 6.78 13.44
N LEU A 380 10.87 7.23 12.54
CA LEU A 380 10.27 8.54 12.70
C LEU A 380 9.15 8.42 13.72
N PRO A 381 9.08 9.33 14.72
CA PRO A 381 7.86 9.45 15.50
C PRO A 381 6.71 9.69 14.51
N GLY A 382 5.62 8.93 14.67
CA GLY A 382 4.43 9.20 13.89
C GLY A 382 3.96 10.64 14.10
N PRO A 383 3.23 11.22 13.13
CA PRO A 383 2.54 12.46 13.39
C PRO A 383 1.64 12.22 14.61
N THR A 384 1.83 13.01 15.66
CA THR A 384 0.78 13.20 16.65
C THR A 384 -0.38 13.81 15.87
N PRO A 385 -1.62 13.30 15.95
CA PRO A 385 -2.81 13.93 15.40
C PRO A 385 -2.98 15.29 16.08
N GLY A 386 -2.28 16.29 15.55
CA GLY A 386 -2.01 17.55 16.25
C GLY A 386 -1.48 18.61 15.29
N GLU A 387 -2.43 19.40 14.78
CA GLU A 387 -2.38 20.81 14.36
C GLU A 387 -1.30 21.34 13.38
N ASN A 388 -0.07 20.82 13.30
CA ASN A 388 0.99 21.42 12.49
C ASN A 388 1.21 20.80 11.10
N LEU A 389 0.76 19.58 10.84
CA LEU A 389 0.79 19.01 9.49
C LEU A 389 -0.16 19.72 8.50
N TRP A 390 -1.11 20.46 9.06
CA TRP A 390 -2.21 21.08 8.34
C TRP A 390 -1.81 22.42 7.71
N GLY A 391 -0.63 22.98 8.01
CA GLY A 391 -0.20 24.27 7.48
C GLY A 391 0.21 24.20 6.00
N GLU A 392 1.13 23.30 5.66
CA GLU A 392 1.75 23.24 4.33
C GLU A 392 0.79 22.67 3.28
N VAL A 393 0.10 21.56 3.61
CA VAL A 393 -0.89 20.97 2.70
C VAL A 393 -2.09 21.91 2.49
N ARG A 394 -2.49 22.68 3.50
CA ARG A 394 -3.54 23.70 3.35
C ARG A 394 -3.08 24.88 2.49
N ALA A 395 -1.83 25.30 2.61
CA ALA A 395 -1.26 26.34 1.76
C ALA A 395 -1.23 25.90 0.28
N GLU A 396 -0.88 24.64 0.00
CA GLU A 396 -0.98 24.06 -1.35
C GLU A 396 -2.43 24.04 -1.85
N PHE A 397 -3.39 23.66 -1.01
CA PHE A 397 -4.81 23.68 -1.37
C PHE A 397 -5.38 25.08 -1.58
N GLU A 398 -4.94 26.07 -0.80
CA GLU A 398 -5.34 27.47 -0.97
C GLU A 398 -4.73 28.09 -2.23
N ALA A 399 -3.47 27.77 -2.55
CA ALA A 399 -2.82 28.17 -3.80
C ALA A 399 -3.54 27.60 -5.03
N LEU A 400 -3.96 26.33 -4.96
CA LEU A 400 -4.73 25.70 -6.04
C LEU A 400 -6.13 26.31 -6.19
N ARG A 401 -6.83 26.58 -5.08
CA ARG A 401 -8.13 27.27 -5.11
C ARG A 401 -8.03 28.65 -5.74
N ALA A 402 -6.94 29.37 -5.50
CA ALA A 402 -6.68 30.67 -6.13
C ALA A 402 -6.47 30.53 -7.65
N LEU A 403 -5.67 29.56 -8.08
CA LEU A 403 -5.45 29.25 -9.51
C LEU A 403 -6.75 28.90 -10.25
N ILE A 404 -7.63 28.12 -9.64
CA ILE A 404 -8.94 27.74 -10.22
C ILE A 404 -9.90 28.93 -10.28
N ALA A 405 -9.86 29.84 -9.30
CA ALA A 405 -10.72 31.03 -9.28
C ALA A 405 -10.32 32.07 -10.33
N GLU A 406 -9.08 32.01 -10.83
CA GLU A 406 -8.53 32.93 -11.84
C GLU A 406 -8.64 32.38 -13.28
N SER A 407 -8.97 31.10 -13.46
CA SER A 407 -9.23 30.42 -14.74
C SER A 407 -10.71 30.35 -15.07
#